data_AF-A0A7C3EHC8-F1
#
_entry.id   AF-A0A7C3EHC8-F1
#
_cell.length_a   1.000
_cell.length_b   1.000
_cell.length_c   1.000
_cell.angle_alpha   90.00
_cell.angle_beta   90.00
_cell.angle_gamma   90.00
#
_symmetry.space_group_name_H-M   'P 1'
#
loop_
_entity.id
_entity.type
_entity.pdbx_description
1 polymer ?
#
loop_
_entity_poly.entity_id
_entity_poly.type
_entity_poly.pdbx_seq_one_letter_code
_entity_poly.pdbx_strand_id
1 'polypeptide(L)'
;MRSLAEFYRERVLSFPERHRRRLPAVKAGAEIKIEPGLFGWRVVVSRRALPCRSEAEARFIRLALELGLREIEVPDDEGYLVQILPEFERLKAGVDAVMNRYLDGVSSRQVRSSVRQRVYTRLFRARERQKLTRRRGKQQK
;
A
#
# COMPACT_ATOMS: atom_id res chain seq x y z
N MET A 1 -17.36 -7.05 -3.31
CA MET A 1 -15.99 -7.09 -2.72
C MET A 1 -15.39 -5.70 -2.81
N ARG A 2 -14.88 -5.16 -1.69
CA ARG A 2 -14.18 -3.88 -1.65
C ARG A 2 -12.74 -4.07 -2.18
N SER A 3 -12.23 -3.14 -2.96
CA SER A 3 -10.83 -3.14 -3.44
C SER A 3 -9.86 -2.52 -2.44
N LEU A 4 -8.55 -2.82 -2.56
CA LEU A 4 -7.49 -2.20 -1.75
C LEU A 4 -7.55 -0.66 -1.76
N ALA A 5 -7.76 -0.06 -2.93
CA ALA A 5 -7.79 1.39 -3.09
C ALA A 5 -9.06 2.02 -2.47
N GLU A 6 -10.20 1.32 -2.51
CA GLU A 6 -11.41 1.74 -1.80
C GLU A 6 -11.22 1.70 -0.30
N PHE A 7 -10.70 0.58 0.20
CA PHE A 7 -10.42 0.42 1.63
C PHE A 7 -9.50 1.52 2.13
N TYR A 8 -8.39 1.77 1.43
CA TYR A 8 -7.47 2.84 1.78
C TYR A 8 -8.16 4.21 1.81
N ARG A 9 -9.02 4.51 0.84
CA ARG A 9 -9.75 5.79 0.82
C ARG A 9 -10.77 5.91 1.95
N GLU A 10 -11.52 4.84 2.21
CA GLU A 10 -12.64 4.82 3.16
C GLU A 10 -12.21 4.71 4.61
N ARG A 11 -11.05 4.11 4.87
CA ARG A 11 -10.53 3.89 6.24
C ARG A 11 -9.34 4.76 6.58
N VAL A 12 -8.48 5.10 5.62
CA VAL A 12 -7.25 5.86 5.91
C VAL A 12 -7.42 7.32 5.55
N LEU A 13 -7.84 7.64 4.32
CA LEU A 13 -7.97 9.03 3.86
C LEU A 13 -9.14 9.78 4.50
N SER A 14 -10.13 9.07 5.03
CA SER A 14 -11.27 9.60 5.77
C SER A 14 -10.97 9.84 7.25
N PHE A 15 -9.89 9.24 7.79
CA PHE A 15 -9.55 9.34 9.20
C PHE A 15 -8.95 10.72 9.50
N PRO A 16 -9.50 11.53 10.42
CA PRO A 16 -9.09 12.93 10.59
C PRO A 16 -7.61 13.11 10.94
N GLU A 17 -7.12 12.32 11.90
CA GLU A 17 -5.77 12.42 12.47
C GLU A 17 -4.80 11.50 11.72
N ARG A 18 -4.23 12.04 10.65
CA ARG A 18 -3.29 11.31 9.80
C ARG A 18 -2.15 12.22 9.40
N HIS A 19 -0.98 11.63 9.20
CA HIS A 19 0.17 12.33 8.67
C HIS A 19 0.62 11.73 7.34
N ARG A 20 1.17 12.61 6.51
CA ARG A 20 1.72 12.26 5.21
C ARG A 20 3.14 11.76 5.35
N ARG A 21 3.42 10.61 4.73
CA ARG A 21 4.72 9.94 4.78
C ARG A 21 5.23 9.62 3.38
N ARG A 22 6.44 10.08 3.09
CA ARG A 22 7.15 9.75 1.85
C ARG A 22 7.90 8.44 2.00
N LEU A 23 7.73 7.58 1.01
CA LEU A 23 8.33 6.26 0.96
C LEU A 23 9.44 6.22 -0.10
N PRO A 24 10.54 5.50 0.18
CA PRO A 24 11.58 5.30 -0.82
C PRO A 24 11.04 4.48 -2.00
N ALA A 25 11.56 4.76 -3.20
CA ALA A 25 11.29 3.92 -4.35
C ALA A 25 11.89 2.52 -4.13
N VAL A 26 11.04 1.50 -4.19
CA VAL A 26 11.44 0.11 -3.99
C VAL A 26 11.67 -0.57 -5.35
N LYS A 27 12.85 -1.15 -5.54
CA LYS A 27 13.13 -1.95 -6.74
C LYS A 27 12.26 -3.21 -6.70
N ALA A 28 11.79 -3.65 -7.87
CA ALA A 28 11.03 -4.88 -8.01
C ALA A 28 11.82 -6.06 -7.41
N GLY A 29 11.21 -6.77 -6.45
CA GLY A 29 11.83 -7.93 -5.78
C GLY A 29 12.75 -7.59 -4.60
N ALA A 30 12.89 -6.32 -4.22
CA ALA A 30 13.62 -5.95 -3.01
C ALA A 30 12.97 -6.54 -1.76
N GLU A 31 13.80 -6.97 -0.82
CA GLU A 31 13.35 -7.46 0.48
C GLU A 31 12.99 -6.29 1.40
N ILE A 32 11.86 -6.41 2.10
CA ILE A 32 11.36 -5.43 3.07
C ILE A 32 11.26 -6.16 4.41
N LYS A 33 12.03 -5.71 5.40
CA LYS A 33 12.07 -6.31 6.75
C LYS A 33 11.46 -5.35 7.76
N ILE A 34 10.81 -5.92 8.77
CA ILE A 34 10.39 -5.19 9.98
C ILE A 34 11.30 -5.67 11.10
N GLU A 35 11.92 -4.73 11.79
CA GLU A 35 12.85 -5.04 12.87
C GLU A 35 12.57 -4.11 14.07
N PRO A 36 12.80 -4.58 15.30
CA PRO A 36 12.86 -3.70 16.45
C PRO A 36 14.07 -2.76 16.32
N GLY A 37 13.90 -1.51 16.75
CA GLY A 37 14.95 -0.50 16.81
C GLY A 37 15.08 0.08 18.22
N LEU A 38 16.11 0.91 18.43
CA LEU A 38 16.41 1.53 19.73
C LEU A 38 15.25 2.38 20.29
N PHE A 39 14.35 2.87 19.43
CA PHE A 39 13.23 3.75 19.81
C PHE A 39 11.89 3.30 19.20
N GLY A 40 11.65 1.99 19.14
CA GLY A 40 10.40 1.42 18.61
C GLY A 40 10.67 0.44 17.48
N TRP A 41 10.06 0.65 16.32
CA TRP A 41 10.14 -0.25 15.18
C TRP A 41 10.76 0.41 13.97
N ARG A 42 11.26 -0.38 13.03
CA ARG A 42 11.74 0.16 11.75
C ARG A 42 11.43 -0.77 10.60
N VAL A 43 11.15 -0.17 9.44
CA VAL A 43 11.05 -0.90 8.17
C VAL A 43 12.34 -0.71 7.40
N VAL A 44 13.06 -1.80 7.17
CA VAL A 44 14.31 -1.81 6.41
C VAL A 44 14.02 -2.27 4.98
N VAL A 45 14.36 -1.42 4.01
CA VAL A 45 14.24 -1.73 2.59
C VAL A 45 15.52 -1.33 1.86
N SER A 46 16.15 -2.32 1.21
CA SER A 46 17.46 -2.15 0.56
C SER A 46 18.54 -1.62 1.51
N ARG A 47 18.81 -0.31 1.51
CA ARG A 47 19.80 0.36 2.39
C ARG A 47 19.18 1.48 3.21
N ARG A 48 17.84 1.54 3.29
CA ARG A 48 17.11 2.58 4.02
C ARG A 48 16.34 1.95 5.16
N ALA A 49 16.41 2.56 6.33
CA ALA A 49 15.57 2.25 7.47
C ALA A 49 14.56 3.39 7.67
N LEU A 50 13.30 3.02 7.88
CA LEU A 50 12.21 3.95 8.13
C LEU A 50 11.74 3.77 9.58
N PRO A 51 11.96 4.73 10.49
CA PRO A 51 11.56 4.61 11.89
C PRO A 51 10.04 4.65 12.04
N CYS A 52 9.47 3.80 12.88
CA CYS A 52 8.03 3.66 13.11
C CYS A 52 7.80 3.67 14.62
N ARG A 53 6.70 4.31 15.04
CA ARG A 53 6.31 4.44 16.45
C ARG A 53 5.89 3.10 17.04
N SER A 54 5.27 2.24 16.22
CA SER A 54 4.78 0.93 16.61
C SER A 54 4.97 -0.13 15.53
N GLU A 55 4.76 -1.40 15.90
CA GLU A 55 4.78 -2.52 14.96
C GLU A 55 3.64 -2.38 13.94
N ALA A 56 2.47 -1.93 14.38
CA ALA A 56 1.30 -1.74 13.51
C ALA A 56 1.61 -0.72 12.41
N GLU A 57 2.25 0.39 12.77
CA GLU A 57 2.72 1.38 11.79
C GLU A 57 3.76 0.78 10.83
N ALA A 58 4.72 0.02 11.35
CA ALA A 58 5.73 -0.64 10.53
C ALA A 58 5.13 -1.63 9.52
N ARG A 59 4.14 -2.42 9.94
CA ARG A 59 3.41 -3.34 9.05
C ARG A 59 2.60 -2.58 8.00
N PHE A 60 1.97 -1.48 8.38
CA PHE A 60 1.23 -0.63 7.45
C PHE A 60 2.15 -0.04 6.37
N ILE A 61 3.32 0.45 6.78
CA ILE A 61 4.33 0.99 5.87
C ILE A 61 4.91 -0.11 4.98
N ARG A 62 5.18 -1.30 5.51
CA ARG A 62 5.60 -2.46 4.71
C ARG A 62 4.58 -2.75 3.61
N LEU A 63 3.28 -2.80 3.93
CA LEU A 63 2.23 -3.01 2.92
C LEU A 63 2.30 -1.96 1.83
N ALA A 64 2.40 -0.67 2.18
CA ALA A 64 2.49 0.40 1.20
C ALA A 64 3.74 0.29 0.29
N LEU A 65 4.88 -0.11 0.84
CA LEU A 65 6.11 -0.36 0.08
C LEU A 65 5.95 -1.55 -0.89
N GLU A 66 5.32 -2.63 -0.45
CA GLU A 66 5.03 -3.80 -1.29
C GLU A 66 4.07 -3.46 -2.45
N LEU A 67 3.15 -2.53 -2.22
CA LEU A 67 2.25 -1.99 -3.24
C LEU A 67 2.95 -1.01 -4.21
N GLY A 68 4.21 -0.62 -3.92
CA GLY A 68 4.99 0.31 -4.73
C GLY A 68 4.55 1.78 -4.59
N LEU A 69 3.86 2.12 -3.50
CA LEU A 69 3.46 3.49 -3.22
C LEU A 69 4.68 4.34 -2.82
N ARG A 70 4.75 5.56 -3.35
CA ARG A 70 5.82 6.53 -3.02
C ARG A 70 5.43 7.46 -1.89
N GLU A 71 4.15 7.50 -1.59
CA GLU A 71 3.57 8.45 -0.67
C GLU A 71 2.25 7.89 -0.14
N ILE A 72 2.06 7.99 1.16
CA ILE A 72 0.89 7.53 1.87
C ILE A 72 0.52 8.51 2.98
N GLU A 73 -0.75 8.59 3.29
CA GLU A 73 -1.25 9.00 4.60
C GLU A 73 -1.23 7.80 5.55
N VAL A 74 -0.88 8.04 6.80
CA VAL A 74 -0.84 7.06 7.89
C VAL A 74 -1.65 7.62 9.07
N PRO A 75 -2.66 6.90 9.59
CA PRO A 75 -3.35 7.31 10.82
C PRO A 75 -2.38 7.42 12.00
N ASP A 76 -2.52 8.46 12.82
CA ASP A 76 -1.68 8.65 14.00
C ASP A 76 -2.11 7.75 15.18
N ASP A 77 -3.37 7.31 15.19
CA ASP A 77 -3.93 6.42 16.20
C ASP A 77 -3.51 4.96 15.98
N GLU A 78 -2.74 4.42 16.93
CA GLU A 78 -2.26 3.04 16.91
C GLU A 78 -3.39 2.02 17.06
N GLY A 79 -4.37 2.28 17.94
CA GLY A 79 -5.51 1.38 18.14
C GLY A 79 -6.33 1.25 16.87
N TYR A 80 -6.53 2.34 16.15
CA TYR A 80 -7.18 2.35 14.85
C TYR A 80 -6.36 1.61 13.80
N LEU A 81 -5.04 1.83 13.75
CA LEU A 81 -4.14 1.07 12.86
C LEU A 81 -4.27 -0.43 13.09
N VAL A 82 -4.23 -0.89 14.34
CA VAL A 82 -4.40 -2.31 14.72
C VAL A 82 -5.75 -2.87 14.26
N GLN A 83 -6.83 -2.06 14.30
CA GLN A 83 -8.15 -2.48 13.83
C GLN A 83 -8.23 -2.63 12.31
N ILE A 84 -7.62 -1.70 11.55
CA ILE A 84 -7.73 -1.70 10.08
C ILE A 84 -6.71 -2.63 9.41
N LEU A 85 -5.58 -2.91 10.06
CA LEU A 85 -4.47 -3.67 9.49
C LEU A 85 -4.89 -5.06 8.98
N PRO A 86 -5.62 -5.89 9.76
CA PRO A 86 -5.97 -7.25 9.36
C PRO A 86 -6.84 -7.27 8.10
N GLU A 87 -7.79 -6.33 7.99
CA GLU A 87 -8.63 -6.22 6.78
C GLU A 87 -7.77 -5.82 5.57
N PHE A 88 -6.82 -4.90 5.76
CA PHE A 88 -5.96 -4.45 4.67
C PHE A 88 -5.02 -5.55 4.17
N GLU A 89 -4.41 -6.30 5.10
CA GLU A 89 -3.56 -7.45 4.80
C GLU A 89 -4.35 -8.55 4.09
N ARG A 90 -5.57 -8.83 4.54
CA ARG A 90 -6.45 -9.82 3.89
C ARG A 90 -6.81 -9.42 2.46
N LEU A 91 -7.15 -8.14 2.23
CA LEU A 91 -7.44 -7.64 0.89
C LEU A 91 -6.22 -7.78 -0.02
N LYS A 92 -5.02 -7.49 0.48
CA LYS A 92 -3.78 -7.65 -0.27
C LYS A 92 -3.52 -9.12 -0.57
N ALA A 93 -3.65 -10.00 0.42
CA ALA A 93 -3.48 -11.44 0.24
C ALA A 93 -4.44 -12.00 -0.84
N GLY A 94 -5.68 -11.50 -0.89
CA GLY A 94 -6.62 -11.84 -1.96
C GLY A 94 -6.12 -11.44 -3.35
N VAL A 95 -5.61 -10.21 -3.50
CA VAL A 95 -5.03 -9.75 -4.78
C VAL A 95 -3.77 -10.54 -5.13
N ASP A 96 -2.89 -10.79 -4.16
CA ASP A 96 -1.69 -11.60 -4.33
C ASP A 96 -2.01 -13.04 -4.73
N ALA A 97 -3.05 -13.66 -4.15
CA ALA A 97 -3.48 -15.00 -4.51
C ALA A 97 -3.95 -15.08 -5.97
N VAL A 98 -4.76 -14.10 -6.41
CA VAL A 98 -5.19 -14.01 -7.81
C VAL A 98 -3.99 -13.81 -8.72
N MET A 99 -3.10 -12.88 -8.41
CA MET A 99 -1.88 -12.65 -9.21
C MET A 99 -0.98 -13.89 -9.26
N ASN A 100 -0.79 -14.59 -8.14
CA ASN A 100 0.05 -15.78 -8.06
C ASN A 100 -0.44 -16.87 -9.01
N ARG A 101 -1.76 -17.10 -9.10
CA ARG A 101 -2.34 -18.08 -10.04
C ARG A 101 -1.95 -17.79 -11.50
N TYR A 102 -1.93 -16.52 -11.90
CA TYR A 102 -1.54 -16.13 -13.26
C TYR A 102 -0.02 -16.04 -13.47
N LEU A 103 0.75 -15.90 -12.40
CA LEU A 103 2.21 -15.75 -12.44
C LEU A 103 2.97 -17.05 -12.14
N ASP A 104 2.26 -18.14 -11.87
CA ASP A 104 2.88 -19.40 -11.44
C ASP A 104 3.84 -19.95 -12.50
N GLY A 105 3.44 -19.91 -13.77
CA GLY A 105 4.28 -20.31 -14.91
C GLY A 105 5.44 -19.37 -15.25
N VAL A 106 5.58 -18.22 -14.57
CA VAL A 106 6.63 -17.23 -14.88
C VAL A 106 7.85 -17.46 -13.99
N SER A 107 8.87 -18.19 -14.45
CA SER A 107 10.06 -18.52 -13.64
C SER A 107 10.85 -17.30 -13.14
N SER A 108 10.87 -16.20 -13.89
CA SER A 108 11.63 -15.00 -13.50
C SER A 108 10.98 -14.23 -12.36
N ARG A 109 11.64 -14.23 -11.20
CA ARG A 109 11.27 -13.40 -10.03
C ARG A 109 11.15 -11.91 -10.37
N GLN A 110 12.01 -11.42 -11.26
CA GLN A 110 12.01 -10.02 -11.68
C GLN A 110 10.77 -9.68 -12.52
N VAL A 111 10.37 -10.59 -13.43
CA VAL A 111 9.15 -10.43 -14.22
C VAL A 111 7.92 -10.49 -13.30
N ARG A 112 7.81 -11.49 -12.42
CA ARG A 112 6.72 -11.58 -11.43
C ARG A 112 6.58 -10.28 -10.62
N SER A 113 7.70 -9.77 -10.11
CA SER A 113 7.73 -8.54 -9.29
C SER A 113 7.32 -7.30 -10.09
N SER A 114 7.75 -7.21 -11.35
CA SER A 114 7.40 -6.09 -12.24
C SER A 114 5.91 -6.10 -12.60
N VAL A 115 5.33 -7.28 -12.86
CA VAL A 115 3.89 -7.42 -13.12
C VAL A 115 3.09 -7.01 -11.89
N ARG A 116 3.45 -7.48 -10.68
CA ARG A 116 2.79 -7.05 -9.44
C ARG A 116 2.80 -5.53 -9.27
N GLN A 117 3.96 -4.90 -9.43
CA GLN A 117 4.06 -3.44 -9.33
C GLN A 117 3.14 -2.72 -10.33
N ARG A 118 3.05 -3.21 -11.58
CA ARG A 118 2.14 -2.64 -12.58
C ARG A 118 0.67 -2.82 -12.21
N VAL A 119 0.28 -3.99 -11.69
CA VAL A 119 -1.09 -4.27 -11.24
C VAL A 119 -1.45 -3.35 -10.08
N TYR A 120 -0.63 -3.27 -9.04
CA TYR A 120 -0.88 -2.39 -7.90
C TYR A 120 -0.94 -0.92 -8.29
N THR A 121 0.01 -0.45 -9.10
CA THR A 121 -0.02 0.92 -9.65
C THR A 121 -1.33 1.19 -10.37
N ARG A 122 -1.83 0.23 -11.16
CA ARG A 122 -3.10 0.39 -11.87
C ARG A 122 -4.29 0.37 -10.92
N LEU A 123 -4.33 -0.51 -9.92
CA LEU A 123 -5.42 -0.54 -8.94
C LEU A 123 -5.54 0.78 -8.15
N PHE A 124 -4.40 1.38 -7.78
CA PHE A 124 -4.38 2.66 -7.08
C PHE A 124 -4.59 3.87 -8.00
N ARG A 125 -4.22 3.82 -9.28
CA ARG A 125 -4.45 4.91 -10.26
C ARG A 125 -5.80 4.85 -10.99
N ALA A 126 -6.39 3.67 -11.18
CA ALA A 126 -7.51 3.44 -12.11
C ALA A 126 -8.81 4.17 -11.74
N ARG A 127 -8.94 4.72 -10.53
CA ARG A 127 -10.13 5.45 -10.10
C ARG A 127 -10.07 6.97 -10.17
N GLU A 128 -8.95 7.56 -10.55
CA GLU A 128 -8.92 8.99 -10.87
C GLU A 128 -9.73 9.31 -12.14
N ARG A 129 -9.85 8.36 -13.06
CA ARG A 129 -10.59 8.53 -14.32
C ARG A 129 -12.12 8.55 -14.17
N GLN A 130 -12.68 7.91 -13.13
CA GLN A 130 -14.13 7.92 -12.90
C GLN A 130 -14.65 9.22 -12.27
N LYS A 131 -13.78 10.03 -11.63
CA LYS A 131 -14.16 11.36 -11.12
C LYS A 131 -14.07 12.44 -12.20
N LEU A 132 -13.21 12.27 -13.21
CA LEU A 132 -13.05 13.25 -14.30
C LEU A 132 -14.24 13.25 -15.28
N THR A 133 -14.85 12.09 -15.52
CA THR A 133 -16.06 11.99 -16.38
C THR A 133 -17.31 12.56 -15.73
N ARG A 134 -17.40 12.60 -14.39
CA ARG A 134 -18.53 13.22 -13.66
C ARG A 134 -18.41 14.73 -13.48
N ARG A 135 -17.22 15.33 -13.60
CA ARG A 135 -17.03 16.79 -13.50
C ARG A 135 -17.25 17.52 -14.84
N ARG A 136 -17.02 16.87 -15.98
CA ARG A 136 -17.29 17.46 -17.31
C ARG A 136 -18.78 17.57 -17.65
N GLY A 137 -19.65 16.77 -17.04
CA GLY A 137 -21.11 16.85 -17.23
C GLY A 137 -21.83 17.90 -16.37
N LYS A 138 -21.12 18.65 -15.51
CA LYS A 138 -21.70 19.71 -14.66
C LYS A 138 -21.27 21.13 -15.04
N GLN A 139 -20.50 21.31 -16.11
CA GLN A 139 -20.12 22.63 -16.65
C GLN A 139 -20.87 22.97 -17.95
N GLN A 140 -21.85 22.18 -18.36
CA GLN A 140 -22.81 22.50 -19.41
C GLN A 140 -24.22 22.39 -18.84
N LYS A 141 -24.61 23.38 -18.02
CA LYS A 141 -26.00 23.73 -17.75
C LYS A 141 -26.05 25.18 -17.31
#